data_AF-A0A1J3EY13-F1
#
_entry.id   AF-A0A1J3EY13-F1
#
_cell.length_a   1.000
_cell.length_b   1.000
_cell.length_c   1.000
_cell.angle_alpha   90.00
_cell.angle_beta   90.00
_cell.angle_gamma   90.00
#
_symmetry.space_group_name_H-M   'P 1'
#
loop_
_entity.id
_entity.type
_entity.pdbx_description
1 polymer ?
#
loop_
_entity_poly.entity_id
_entity_poly.type
_entity_poly.pdbx_seq_one_letter_code
_entity_poly.pdbx_strand_id
1 'polypeptide(L)'
;IDHYLGKELVENLSVLRFSNLIFEPLWSRQYIRNVQLIFSEDFGTEGRGGYFDNYGIIRDIMQNHLLQILALFAMETPVSLDAEDIRNEKVKVLRSMRPIQVDDVVIGQYKSHTKGGVTYPGYTDDKTVPKDSLTPTFAAAALFIDNARWDGV
;
A
#
# COMPACT_ATOMS: atom_id res chain seq x y z
N ILE A 1 13.57 0.95 -8.38
CA ILE A 1 12.51 0.50 -9.32
C ILE A 1 11.38 -0.02 -8.46
N ASP A 2 10.15 0.43 -8.73
CA ASP A 2 8.97 -0.19 -8.14
C ASP A 2 8.35 -1.12 -9.18
N HIS A 3 8.39 -2.42 -8.94
CA HIS A 3 7.97 -3.42 -9.92
C HIS A 3 6.45 -3.60 -9.97
N TYR A 4 5.69 -3.11 -8.97
CA TYR A 4 4.23 -3.17 -9.00
C TYR A 4 3.64 -2.29 -10.11
N LEU A 5 4.36 -1.24 -10.50
CA LEU A 5 3.97 -0.37 -11.61
C LEU A 5 3.98 -1.07 -12.97
N GLY A 6 4.65 -2.21 -13.12
CA GLY A 6 4.65 -3.03 -14.33
C GLY A 6 3.65 -4.18 -14.30
N LYS A 7 2.77 -4.24 -13.29
CA LYS A 7 1.69 -5.25 -13.24
C LYS A 7 0.53 -4.75 -14.06
N GLU A 8 0.02 -5.60 -14.96
CA GLU A 8 -1.06 -5.28 -15.90
C GLU A 8 -2.26 -4.58 -15.25
N LEU A 9 -2.74 -5.07 -14.10
CA LEU A 9 -3.87 -4.48 -13.39
C LEU A 9 -3.57 -3.07 -12.85
N VAL A 10 -2.33 -2.79 -12.47
CA VAL A 10 -1.91 -1.47 -11.98
C VAL A 10 -1.79 -0.50 -13.15
N GLU A 11 -1.22 -0.93 -14.27
CA GLU A 11 -1.16 -0.13 -15.50
C GLU A 11 -2.56 0.24 -16.01
N ASN A 12 -3.52 -0.69 -15.89
CA ASN A 12 -4.89 -0.50 -16.36
C ASN A 12 -5.71 0.52 -15.53
N LEU A 13 -5.22 0.97 -14.36
CA LEU A 13 -5.91 1.99 -13.55
C LEU A 13 -6.14 3.30 -14.32
N SER A 14 -5.16 3.75 -15.10
CA SER A 14 -5.28 4.99 -15.86
C SER A 14 -6.34 4.87 -16.97
N VAL A 15 -6.37 3.72 -17.66
CA VAL A 15 -7.38 3.43 -18.70
C VAL A 15 -8.78 3.36 -18.08
N LEU A 16 -8.92 2.64 -16.96
CA LEU A 16 -10.19 2.53 -16.24
C LEU A 16 -10.74 3.92 -15.88
N ARG A 17 -9.89 4.80 -15.35
CA ARG A 17 -10.31 6.11 -14.83
C ARG A 17 -10.55 7.16 -15.91
N PHE A 18 -9.67 7.24 -16.92
CA PHE A 18 -9.65 8.37 -17.83
C PHE A 18 -10.18 8.06 -19.23
N SER A 19 -10.42 6.79 -19.56
CA SER A 19 -10.99 6.38 -20.86
C SER A 19 -12.48 6.01 -20.78
N ASN A 20 -13.11 6.16 -19.61
CA ASN A 20 -14.49 5.74 -19.37
C ASN A 20 -15.31 6.86 -18.71
N LEU A 21 -16.22 7.47 -19.47
CA LEU A 21 -17.10 8.55 -19.00
C LEU A 21 -18.01 8.17 -17.82
N ILE A 22 -18.26 6.87 -17.63
CA ILE A 22 -19.08 6.36 -16.53
C ILE A 22 -18.35 6.53 -15.18
N PHE A 23 -17.02 6.35 -15.16
CA PHE A 23 -16.26 6.34 -13.90
C PHE A 23 -15.82 7.73 -13.46
N GLU A 24 -15.52 8.63 -14.40
CA GLU A 24 -15.04 9.99 -14.10
C GLU A 24 -15.88 10.74 -13.03
N PRO A 25 -17.22 10.85 -13.13
CA PRO A 25 -18.01 11.57 -12.12
C PRO A 25 -18.08 10.84 -10.78
N LEU A 26 -17.98 9.50 -10.80
CA LEU A 26 -18.08 8.66 -9.61
C LEU A 26 -16.76 8.63 -8.81
N TRP A 27 -15.64 9.03 -9.43
CA TRP A 27 -14.31 8.95 -8.84
C TRP A 27 -13.98 10.13 -7.91
N SER A 28 -14.86 10.41 -6.95
CA SER A 28 -14.71 11.52 -6.02
C SER A 28 -15.36 11.22 -4.66
N ARG A 29 -15.02 12.03 -3.66
CA ARG A 29 -15.62 12.03 -2.31
C ARG A 29 -17.13 12.13 -2.24
N GLN A 30 -17.79 12.58 -3.32
CA GLN A 30 -19.25 12.62 -3.38
C GLN A 30 -19.87 11.20 -3.43
N TYR A 31 -19.13 10.23 -3.98
CA TYR A 31 -19.61 8.87 -4.22
C TYR A 31 -18.75 7.80 -3.56
N ILE A 32 -17.47 8.07 -3.32
CA ILE A 32 -16.54 7.16 -2.64
C ILE A 32 -16.54 7.47 -1.15
N ARG A 33 -16.86 6.46 -0.33
CA ARG A 33 -16.80 6.56 1.13
C ARG A 33 -15.41 6.25 1.70
N ASN A 34 -14.72 5.26 1.15
CA ASN A 34 -13.35 4.88 1.52
C ASN A 34 -12.74 4.06 0.38
N VAL A 35 -11.40 3.97 0.38
CA VAL A 35 -10.62 3.16 -0.55
C VAL A 35 -9.74 2.22 0.26
N GLN A 36 -9.69 0.94 -0.12
CA GLN A 36 -8.87 -0.06 0.56
C GLN A 36 -7.83 -0.62 -0.40
N LEU A 37 -6.56 -0.49 -0.02
CA LEU A 37 -5.42 -1.09 -0.72
C LEU A 37 -4.88 -2.21 0.15
N ILE A 38 -5.06 -3.44 -0.29
CA ILE A 38 -4.72 -4.64 0.47
C ILE A 38 -3.63 -5.40 -0.25
N PHE A 39 -2.54 -5.67 0.46
CA PHE A 39 -1.53 -6.63 0.09
C PHE A 39 -1.47 -7.69 1.18
N SER A 40 -1.56 -8.96 0.79
CA SER A 40 -1.53 -10.09 1.70
C SER A 40 -0.77 -11.25 1.07
N GLU A 41 0.07 -11.89 1.86
CA GLU A 41 0.76 -13.13 1.52
C GLU A 41 0.32 -14.22 2.51
N ASP A 42 0.26 -15.46 2.04
CA ASP A 42 -0.15 -16.63 2.83
C ASP A 42 1.04 -17.43 3.39
N PHE A 43 2.26 -16.90 3.23
CA PHE A 43 3.51 -17.48 3.73
C PHE A 43 4.27 -16.49 4.63
N GLY A 44 5.22 -17.01 5.41
CA GLY A 44 6.02 -16.23 6.35
C GLY A 44 7.26 -15.62 5.69
N THR A 45 8.34 -15.44 6.46
CA THR A 45 9.61 -14.95 5.90
C THR A 45 10.48 -16.04 5.30
N GLU A 46 10.06 -17.31 5.37
CA GLU A 46 10.72 -18.45 4.69
C GLU A 46 12.25 -18.50 4.90
N GLY A 47 12.70 -18.26 6.14
CA GLY A 47 14.12 -18.26 6.51
C GLY A 47 14.91 -17.00 6.13
N ARG A 48 14.23 -15.98 5.59
CA ARG A 48 14.80 -14.67 5.23
C ARG A 48 14.46 -13.59 6.26
N GLY A 49 14.01 -13.99 7.45
CA GLY A 49 13.53 -13.08 8.49
C GLY A 49 14.56 -12.05 8.91
N GLY A 50 15.84 -12.43 9.01
CA GLY A 50 16.92 -11.52 9.40
C GLY A 50 17.22 -10.41 8.40
N TYR A 51 16.93 -10.61 7.10
CA TYR A 51 16.99 -9.52 6.12
C TYR A 51 15.81 -8.57 6.31
N PHE A 52 14.60 -9.13 6.38
CA PHE A 52 13.35 -8.40 6.57
C PHE A 52 13.35 -7.57 7.87
N ASP A 53 13.99 -8.07 8.93
CA ASP A 53 14.06 -7.45 10.26
C ASP A 53 14.68 -6.05 10.25
N ASN A 54 15.56 -5.75 9.28
CA ASN A 54 16.18 -4.43 9.15
C ASN A 54 15.22 -3.36 8.62
N TYR A 55 14.07 -3.76 8.05
CA TYR A 55 13.20 -2.86 7.29
C TYR A 55 11.74 -2.93 7.74
N GLY A 56 11.18 -4.13 7.88
CA GLY A 56 9.78 -4.37 8.23
C GLY A 56 8.79 -4.03 7.11
N ILE A 57 7.53 -4.46 7.31
CA ILE A 57 6.49 -4.44 6.26
C ILE A 57 6.20 -3.04 5.69
N ILE A 58 6.34 -1.99 6.52
CA ILE A 58 6.06 -0.62 6.09
C ILE A 58 7.05 -0.19 5.01
N ARG A 59 8.34 -0.51 5.16
CA ARG A 59 9.38 -0.15 4.19
C ARG A 59 9.42 -1.12 3.01
N ASP A 60 9.09 -2.39 3.26
CA ASP A 60 9.12 -3.44 2.26
C ASP A 60 8.01 -3.28 1.22
N ILE A 61 6.78 -2.93 1.66
CA ILE A 61 5.58 -2.94 0.80
C ILE A 61 4.77 -1.63 0.83
N MET A 62 4.59 -1.03 2.01
CA MET A 62 3.62 0.07 2.15
C MET A 62 4.15 1.37 1.55
N GLN A 63 5.39 1.73 1.85
CA GLN A 63 6.02 2.98 1.43
C GLN A 63 6.27 3.05 -0.08
N ASN A 64 6.42 1.90 -0.74
CA ASN A 64 6.66 1.78 -2.17
C ASN A 64 5.38 1.38 -2.92
N HIS A 65 5.06 0.08 -2.98
CA HIS A 65 4.06 -0.52 -3.85
C HIS A 65 2.66 0.01 -3.59
N LEU A 66 2.21 0.00 -2.33
CA LEU A 66 0.88 0.49 -1.98
C LEU A 66 0.77 2.01 -2.18
N LEU A 67 1.82 2.77 -1.84
CA LEU A 67 1.84 4.21 -2.04
C LEU A 67 1.84 4.60 -3.52
N GLN A 68 2.52 3.83 -4.38
CA GLN A 68 2.51 4.04 -5.83
C GLN A 68 1.14 3.77 -6.44
N ILE A 69 0.47 2.68 -6.01
CA ILE A 69 -0.90 2.36 -6.43
C ILE A 69 -1.86 3.45 -5.93
N LEU A 70 -1.74 3.90 -4.68
CA LEU A 70 -2.52 5.01 -4.13
C LEU A 70 -2.37 6.26 -4.99
N ALA A 71 -1.14 6.65 -5.33
CA ALA A 71 -0.88 7.85 -6.12
C ALA A 71 -1.54 7.75 -7.51
N LEU A 72 -1.45 6.60 -8.19
CA LEU A 72 -2.12 6.37 -9.48
C LEU A 72 -3.65 6.36 -9.36
N PHE A 73 -4.18 5.77 -8.30
CA PHE A 73 -5.61 5.69 -8.04
C PHE A 73 -6.21 7.07 -7.73
N ALA A 74 -5.46 7.94 -7.04
CA ALA A 74 -5.95 9.20 -6.51
C ALA A 74 -5.61 10.43 -7.36
N MET A 75 -4.67 10.33 -8.31
CA MET A 75 -4.23 11.46 -9.13
C MET A 75 -5.35 12.10 -9.94
N GLU A 76 -5.24 13.38 -10.27
CA GLU A 76 -6.15 14.00 -11.24
C GLU A 76 -5.87 13.47 -12.66
N THR A 77 -6.76 13.80 -13.60
CA THR A 77 -6.51 13.53 -15.01
C THR A 77 -5.25 14.29 -15.45
N PRO A 78 -4.20 13.62 -15.94
CA PRO A 78 -2.99 14.29 -16.39
C PRO A 78 -3.27 15.08 -17.68
N VAL A 79 -2.44 16.10 -17.95
CA VAL A 79 -2.56 16.94 -19.16
C VAL A 79 -2.38 16.12 -20.44
N SER A 80 -1.53 15.09 -20.38
CA SER A 80 -1.31 14.13 -21.46
C SER A 80 -0.91 12.76 -20.89
N LEU A 81 -0.61 11.81 -21.78
CA LEU A 81 -0.04 10.51 -21.40
C LEU A 81 1.50 10.51 -21.33
N ASP A 82 2.14 11.68 -21.48
CA ASP A 82 3.57 11.81 -21.30
C ASP A 82 3.98 11.46 -19.86
N ALA A 83 5.11 10.77 -19.73
CA ALA A 83 5.54 10.20 -18.47
C ALA A 83 5.65 11.25 -17.34
N GLU A 84 6.10 12.47 -17.66
CA GLU A 84 6.26 13.53 -16.67
C GLU A 84 4.92 14.12 -16.23
N ASP A 85 3.95 14.25 -17.13
CA ASP A 85 2.60 14.76 -16.81
C ASP A 85 1.88 13.82 -15.83
N ILE A 86 1.99 12.50 -16.06
CA ILE A 86 1.48 11.49 -15.12
C ILE A 86 2.20 11.60 -13.77
N ARG A 87 3.53 11.76 -13.80
CA ARG A 87 4.34 11.85 -12.58
C ARG A 87 4.00 13.09 -11.76
N ASN A 88 3.74 14.22 -12.41
CA ASN A 88 3.32 15.46 -11.77
C ASN A 88 2.02 15.28 -10.98
N GLU A 89 1.02 14.61 -11.56
CA GLU A 89 -0.25 14.38 -10.85
C GLU A 89 -0.11 13.38 -9.69
N LYS A 90 0.75 12.36 -9.83
CA LYS A 90 1.10 11.48 -8.70
C LYS A 90 1.77 12.24 -7.56
N VAL A 91 2.74 13.10 -7.87
CA VAL A 91 3.45 13.91 -6.86
C VAL A 91 2.50 14.89 -6.18
N LYS A 92 1.55 15.48 -6.93
CA LYS A 92 0.52 16.37 -6.37
C LYS A 92 -0.35 15.68 -5.33
N VAL A 93 -0.73 14.41 -5.55
CA VAL A 93 -1.42 13.60 -4.53
C VAL A 93 -0.55 13.47 -3.29
N LEU A 94 0.69 13.00 -3.43
CA LEU A 94 1.57 12.74 -2.29
C LEU A 94 1.86 14.01 -1.48
N ARG A 95 1.98 15.16 -2.14
CA ARG A 95 2.12 16.48 -1.49
C ARG A 95 0.87 16.94 -0.76
N SER A 96 -0.30 16.41 -1.12
CA SER A 96 -1.58 16.70 -0.48
C SER A 96 -1.91 15.68 0.62
N MET A 97 -1.08 14.65 0.83
CA MET A 97 -1.31 13.67 1.89
C MET A 97 -0.99 14.26 3.25
N ARG A 98 -1.88 13.99 4.22
CA ARG A 98 -1.61 14.31 5.62
C ARG A 98 -0.50 13.40 6.15
N PRO A 99 0.46 13.92 6.94
CA PRO A 99 1.42 13.08 7.64
C PRO A 99 0.71 12.08 8.56
N ILE A 100 1.10 10.81 8.45
CA ILE A 100 0.54 9.71 9.24
C ILE A 100 0.83 9.95 10.73
N GLN A 101 -0.20 9.81 11.57
CA GLN A 101 -0.08 9.80 13.02
C GLN A 101 -0.06 8.36 13.55
N VAL A 102 0.58 8.13 14.69
CA VAL A 102 0.67 6.79 15.29
C VAL A 102 -0.71 6.22 15.61
N ASP A 103 -1.66 7.08 16.01
CA ASP A 103 -3.04 6.69 16.34
C ASP A 103 -3.83 6.16 15.11
N ASP A 104 -3.38 6.50 13.90
CA ASP A 104 -3.97 6.03 12.65
C ASP A 104 -3.35 4.71 12.16
N VAL A 105 -2.41 4.13 12.92
CA VAL A 105 -1.62 2.96 12.51
C VAL A 105 -1.81 1.80 13.47
N VAL A 106 -2.11 0.64 12.91
CA VAL A 106 -2.08 -0.64 13.63
C VAL A 106 -0.94 -1.47 13.05
N ILE A 107 -0.06 -1.96 13.93
CA ILE A 107 1.01 -2.90 13.58
C ILE A 107 0.79 -4.25 14.24
N GLY A 108 1.31 -5.29 13.62
CA GLY A 108 1.27 -6.65 14.13
C GLY A 108 2.50 -7.43 13.74
N GLN A 109 2.74 -8.53 14.46
CA GLN A 109 3.79 -9.50 14.18
C GLN A 109 3.17 -10.89 14.26
N TYR A 110 3.27 -11.68 13.18
CA TYR A 110 2.66 -13.00 13.14
C TYR A 110 3.31 -13.95 14.16
N LYS A 111 2.49 -14.80 14.78
CA LYS A 111 2.91 -15.81 15.76
C LYS A 111 2.68 -17.20 15.21
N SER A 112 3.28 -18.19 15.86
CA SER A 112 3.08 -19.59 15.49
C SER A 112 1.60 -19.97 15.55
N HIS A 113 1.17 -20.78 14.58
CA HIS A 113 -0.20 -21.27 14.50
C HIS A 113 -0.22 -22.70 13.97
N THR A 114 -1.17 -23.51 14.44
CA THR A 114 -1.36 -24.89 13.99
C THR A 114 -2.68 -24.99 13.22
N LYS A 115 -2.63 -25.44 11.96
CA LYS A 115 -3.80 -25.65 11.11
C LYS A 115 -3.71 -27.00 10.41
N GLY A 116 -4.75 -27.83 10.54
CA GLY A 116 -4.80 -29.14 9.89
C GLY A 116 -3.69 -30.11 10.32
N GLY A 117 -3.20 -30.00 11.57
CA GLY A 117 -2.09 -30.82 12.08
C GLY A 117 -0.69 -30.34 11.67
N VAL A 118 -0.58 -29.31 10.83
CA VAL A 118 0.69 -28.66 10.47
C VAL A 118 0.90 -27.44 11.37
N THR A 119 2.08 -27.33 11.98
CA THR A 119 2.47 -26.17 12.80
C THR A 119 3.37 -25.25 11.98
N TYR A 120 2.95 -23.99 11.86
CA TYR A 120 3.69 -22.93 11.19
C TYR A 120 4.46 -22.12 12.24
N PRO A 121 5.76 -21.84 12.02
CA PRO A 121 6.56 -21.07 12.97
C PRO A 121 6.11 -19.61 13.03
N GLY A 122 6.29 -18.97 14.19
CA GLY A 122 6.15 -17.52 14.32
C GLY A 122 7.37 -16.77 13.81
N TYR A 123 7.27 -15.44 13.68
CA TYR A 123 8.36 -14.63 13.11
C TYR A 123 9.67 -14.77 13.90
N THR A 124 9.59 -14.72 15.23
CA THR A 124 10.76 -14.87 16.13
C THR A 124 11.25 -16.32 16.28
N ASP A 125 10.59 -17.29 15.64
CA ASP A 125 11.07 -18.68 15.60
C ASP A 125 12.11 -18.89 14.47
N ASP A 126 12.15 -17.98 13.49
CA ASP A 126 13.22 -17.91 12.50
C ASP A 126 14.57 -17.65 13.23
N LYS A 127 15.55 -18.52 12.99
CA LYS A 127 16.88 -18.45 13.64
C LYS A 127 17.66 -17.21 13.24
N THR A 128 17.29 -16.57 12.14
CA THR A 128 17.93 -15.34 11.64
C THR A 128 17.34 -14.07 12.26
N VAL A 129 16.25 -14.18 13.03
CA VAL A 129 15.56 -13.06 13.67
C VAL A 129 15.93 -12.98 15.16
N PRO A 130 16.25 -11.78 15.70
CA PRO A 130 16.42 -11.59 17.14
C PRO A 130 15.17 -11.98 17.93
N LYS A 131 15.34 -12.65 19.08
CA LYS A 131 14.22 -13.16 19.89
C LYS A 131 13.34 -12.05 20.49
N ASP A 132 13.89 -10.85 20.63
CA ASP A 132 13.24 -9.64 21.11
C ASP A 132 12.83 -8.68 19.98
N SER A 133 12.87 -9.12 18.72
CA SER A 133 12.48 -8.29 17.58
C SER A 133 11.04 -7.79 17.70
N LEU A 134 10.88 -6.47 17.52
CA LEU A 134 9.60 -5.78 17.43
C LEU A 134 9.22 -5.42 15.99
N THR A 135 9.93 -5.99 15.00
CA THR A 135 9.71 -5.69 13.59
C THR A 135 8.29 -6.08 13.17
N PRO A 136 7.50 -5.14 12.61
CA PRO A 136 6.14 -5.44 12.18
C PRO A 136 6.15 -6.24 10.89
N THR A 137 5.44 -7.36 10.90
CA THR A 137 5.14 -8.19 9.70
C THR A 137 3.76 -7.88 9.15
N PHE A 138 2.96 -7.11 9.87
CA PHE A 138 1.65 -6.60 9.48
C PHE A 138 1.58 -5.11 9.82
N ALA A 139 0.98 -4.33 8.93
CA ALA A 139 0.63 -2.95 9.19
C ALA A 139 -0.65 -2.58 8.43
N ALA A 140 -1.52 -1.82 9.09
CA ALA A 140 -2.66 -1.14 8.50
C ALA A 140 -2.59 0.33 8.92
N ALA A 141 -2.89 1.24 8.01
CA ALA A 141 -2.86 2.67 8.27
C ALA A 141 -4.05 3.37 7.58
N ALA A 142 -4.68 4.31 8.26
CA ALA A 142 -5.57 5.27 7.62
C ALA A 142 -4.76 6.41 7.01
N LEU A 143 -5.04 6.74 5.75
CA LEU A 143 -4.35 7.77 4.98
C LEU A 143 -5.39 8.76 4.48
N PHE A 144 -5.07 10.06 4.55
CA PHE A 144 -5.97 11.13 4.12
C PHE A 144 -5.26 12.01 3.09
N ILE A 145 -6.00 12.40 2.04
CA ILE A 145 -5.53 13.30 0.98
C ILE A 145 -6.34 14.59 1.08
N ASP A 146 -5.71 15.66 1.54
CA ASP A 146 -6.33 16.96 1.79
C ASP A 146 -6.44 17.74 0.47
N ASN A 147 -7.35 17.33 -0.42
CA ASN A 147 -7.69 18.04 -1.66
C ASN A 147 -9.18 17.94 -2.00
N ALA A 148 -9.63 18.71 -2.99
CA ALA A 148 -11.06 18.81 -3.33
C ALA A 148 -11.73 17.48 -3.73
N ARG A 149 -10.97 16.54 -4.30
CA ARG A 149 -11.48 15.23 -4.75
C ARG A 149 -11.62 14.24 -3.61
N TRP A 150 -10.72 14.27 -2.62
CA TRP A 150 -10.57 13.22 -1.61
C TRP A 150 -10.81 13.66 -0.16
N ASP A 151 -11.04 14.95 0.10
CA ASP A 151 -11.30 15.45 1.46
C ASP A 151 -12.48 14.72 2.14
N GLY A 152 -12.17 14.02 3.24
CA GLY A 152 -13.11 13.23 4.04
C GLY A 152 -13.26 11.76 3.64
N VAL A 153 -12.51 11.28 2.63
CA VAL A 153 -12.47 9.87 2.16
C VAL A 153 -11.34 9.10 2.82
#